data_AF-A0A351GQG2-F1
#
_entry.id   AF-A0A351GQG2-F1
#
_cell.length_a   1.000
_cell.length_b   1.000
_cell.length_c   1.000
_cell.angle_alpha   90.00
_cell.angle_beta   90.00
_cell.angle_gamma   90.00
#
_symmetry.space_group_name_H-M   'P 1'
#
loop_
_entity.id
_entity.type
_entity.pdbx_description
1 polymer ?
#
loop_
_entity_poly.entity_id
_entity_poly.type
_entity_poly.pdbx_seq_one_letter_code
_entity_poly.pdbx_strand_id
1 'polypeptide(L)'
;MHIEFRHLRTVKAIHENGGVSNAADILNITQSALSHQIKNLEEQTGIELFVRKSKPLRLTAAGMRLLRLADKILPEVDAIQAEFEGLRSGKSGRLHIAIECHACFEWLFPVLERFRQSWPDVDVDIRPGLAFDALPALEKEDVDLVVSSDPENLPGITFSHLFEYAPVFVASAHNPLAEKAFIEAEDFRDQTLITYPVERSR
;
A
#
# COMPACT_ATOMS: atom_id res chain seq x y z
N MET A 1 24.56 -4.90 -23.83
CA MET A 1 23.32 -5.42 -23.23
C MET A 1 22.58 -4.24 -22.61
N HIS A 2 21.38 -3.94 -23.08
CA HIS A 2 20.58 -2.81 -22.54
C HIS A 2 19.18 -3.30 -22.17
N ILE A 3 18.80 -3.15 -20.90
CA ILE A 3 17.44 -3.40 -20.42
C ILE A 3 16.71 -2.06 -20.43
N GLU A 4 15.52 -2.04 -21.02
CA GLU A 4 14.69 -0.84 -21.18
C GLU A 4 13.30 -1.10 -20.56
N PHE A 5 12.54 -0.05 -20.26
CA PHE A 5 11.19 -0.20 -19.69
C PHE A 5 10.25 -1.05 -20.54
N ARG A 6 10.38 -0.99 -21.87
CA ARG A 6 9.60 -1.87 -22.78
C ARG A 6 9.87 -3.35 -22.51
N HIS A 7 11.09 -3.74 -22.16
CA HIS A 7 11.44 -5.12 -21.84
C HIS A 7 10.76 -5.58 -20.54
N LEU A 8 10.71 -4.71 -19.54
CA LEU A 8 10.00 -4.96 -18.28
C LEU A 8 8.50 -5.13 -18.51
N ARG A 9 7.88 -4.19 -19.26
CA ARG A 9 6.46 -4.24 -19.63
C ARG A 9 6.12 -5.51 -20.42
N THR A 10 6.98 -5.92 -21.34
CA THR A 10 6.80 -7.15 -22.13
C THR A 10 6.78 -8.42 -21.27
N VAL A 11 7.76 -8.60 -20.38
CA VAL A 11 7.78 -9.80 -19.53
C VAL A 11 6.59 -9.85 -18.60
N LYS A 12 6.23 -8.70 -17.99
CA LYS A 12 5.07 -8.60 -17.10
C LYS A 12 3.76 -8.90 -17.84
N ALA A 13 3.51 -8.25 -18.97
CA ALA A 13 2.30 -8.45 -19.75
C ALA A 13 2.13 -9.91 -20.23
N ILE A 14 3.21 -10.56 -20.67
CA ILE A 14 3.17 -11.96 -21.10
C ILE A 14 2.89 -12.90 -19.93
N HIS A 15 3.48 -12.64 -18.76
CA HIS A 15 3.25 -13.42 -17.56
C HIS A 15 1.79 -13.33 -17.10
N GLU A 16 1.24 -12.12 -17.04
CA GLU A 16 -0.13 -11.86 -16.56
C GLU A 16 -1.20 -12.35 -17.53
N ASN A 17 -0.96 -12.25 -18.85
CA ASN A 17 -1.97 -12.55 -19.86
C ASN A 17 -1.80 -13.92 -20.53
N GLY A 18 -0.84 -14.72 -20.07
CA GLY A 18 -0.67 -16.12 -20.46
C GLY A 18 -0.20 -16.37 -21.90
N GLY A 19 0.26 -15.35 -22.61
CA GLY A 19 0.76 -15.51 -23.97
C GLY A 19 1.11 -14.21 -24.70
N VAL A 20 1.90 -14.35 -25.76
CA VAL A 20 2.39 -13.23 -26.59
C VAL A 20 1.26 -12.50 -27.32
N SER A 21 0.22 -13.21 -27.76
CA SER A 21 -0.92 -12.56 -28.45
C SER A 21 -1.65 -11.60 -27.52
N ASN A 22 -2.14 -12.10 -26.39
CA ASN A 22 -2.88 -11.29 -25.41
C ASN A 22 -2.02 -10.14 -24.88
N ALA A 23 -0.74 -10.38 -24.63
CA ALA A 23 0.18 -9.33 -24.19
C ALA A 23 0.41 -8.24 -25.27
N ALA A 24 0.43 -8.60 -26.54
CA ALA A 24 0.56 -7.64 -27.63
C ALA A 24 -0.68 -6.73 -27.73
N ASP A 25 -1.87 -7.30 -27.53
CA ASP A 25 -3.13 -6.55 -27.48
C ASP A 25 -3.12 -5.54 -26.32
N ILE A 26 -2.73 -5.96 -25.11
CA ILE A 26 -2.63 -5.08 -23.93
C ILE A 26 -1.60 -3.96 -24.14
N LEU A 27 -0.48 -4.26 -24.80
CA LEU A 27 0.58 -3.29 -25.07
C LEU A 27 0.33 -2.43 -26.32
N ASN A 28 -0.80 -2.62 -27.01
CA ASN A 28 -1.16 -1.92 -28.24
C ASN A 28 -0.08 -2.01 -29.35
N ILE A 29 0.53 -3.18 -29.50
CA ILE A 29 1.50 -3.46 -30.57
C ILE A 29 1.17 -4.78 -31.29
N THR A 30 1.81 -5.03 -32.43
CA THR A 30 1.61 -6.30 -33.13
C THR A 30 2.30 -7.45 -32.40
N GLN A 31 1.73 -8.66 -32.49
CA GLN A 31 2.35 -9.88 -31.97
C GLN A 31 3.77 -10.09 -32.52
N SER A 32 4.01 -9.75 -33.79
CA SER A 32 5.33 -9.85 -34.42
C SER A 32 6.34 -8.87 -33.80
N ALA A 33 5.93 -7.63 -33.50
CA ALA A 33 6.78 -6.65 -32.83
C ALA A 33 7.16 -7.11 -31.42
N LEU A 34 6.20 -7.59 -30.63
CA LEU A 34 6.45 -8.12 -29.29
C LEU A 34 7.38 -9.35 -29.33
N SER A 35 7.15 -10.28 -30.27
CA SER A 35 8.01 -11.46 -30.44
C SER A 35 9.45 -11.08 -30.82
N HIS A 36 9.61 -10.11 -31.71
CA HIS A 36 10.92 -9.61 -32.12
C HIS A 36 11.64 -8.91 -30.96
N GLN A 37 10.91 -8.16 -30.13
CA GLN A 37 11.47 -7.53 -28.94
C GLN A 37 12.02 -8.55 -27.93
N ILE A 38 11.28 -9.64 -27.67
CA ILE A 38 11.75 -10.74 -26.81
C ILE A 38 13.01 -11.37 -27.40
N LYS A 39 12.96 -11.73 -28.68
CA LYS A 39 14.06 -12.38 -29.37
C LYS A 39 15.33 -11.53 -29.32
N ASN A 40 15.22 -10.23 -29.60
CA ASN A 40 16.34 -9.30 -29.51
C ASN A 40 16.93 -9.24 -28.10
N LEU A 41 16.09 -9.25 -27.06
CA LEU A 41 16.55 -9.23 -25.68
C LEU A 41 17.28 -10.52 -25.30
N GLU A 42 16.75 -11.67 -25.69
CA GLU A 42 17.41 -12.97 -25.49
C GLU A 42 18.73 -13.06 -26.26
N GLU A 43 18.80 -12.54 -27.49
CA GLU A 43 20.03 -12.47 -28.29
C GLU A 43 21.08 -11.55 -27.67
N GLN A 44 20.68 -10.37 -27.18
CA GLN A 44 21.59 -9.43 -26.52
C GLN A 44 22.17 -9.95 -25.20
N THR A 45 21.38 -10.74 -24.47
CA THR A 45 21.76 -11.30 -23.16
C THR A 45 22.44 -12.65 -23.29
N GLY A 46 22.21 -13.37 -24.39
CA GLY A 46 22.59 -14.77 -24.54
C GLY A 46 21.79 -15.72 -23.63
N ILE A 47 20.66 -15.27 -23.08
CA ILE A 47 19.88 -15.98 -22.07
C ILE A 47 18.43 -16.08 -22.52
N GLU A 48 17.87 -17.30 -22.47
CA GLU A 48 16.43 -17.50 -22.70
C GLU A 48 15.62 -17.01 -21.50
N LEU A 49 14.64 -16.15 -21.76
CA LEU A 49 13.70 -15.61 -20.79
C LEU A 49 12.41 -16.43 -20.75
N PHE A 50 12.09 -17.14 -21.83
CA PHE A 50 10.90 -17.99 -21.94
C PHE A 50 11.24 -19.45 -22.26
N VAL A 51 10.44 -20.37 -21.70
CA VAL A 51 10.57 -21.80 -21.96
C VAL A 51 10.01 -22.10 -23.35
N ARG A 52 10.86 -22.59 -24.26
CA ARG A 52 10.44 -22.97 -25.61
C ARG A 52 9.35 -24.05 -25.57
N LYS A 53 8.35 -23.92 -26.43
CA LYS A 53 7.25 -24.89 -26.64
C LYS A 53 6.34 -25.16 -25.43
N SER A 54 6.37 -24.32 -24.38
CA SER A 54 5.39 -24.46 -23.29
C SER A 54 4.03 -23.88 -23.69
N LYS A 55 2.94 -24.57 -23.34
CA LYS A 55 1.57 -24.07 -23.41
C LYS A 55 0.91 -24.24 -22.04
N PRO A 56 0.63 -23.16 -21.29
CA PRO A 56 0.88 -21.74 -21.60
C PRO A 56 2.38 -21.39 -21.64
N LEU A 57 2.71 -20.22 -22.19
CA LEU A 57 4.09 -19.72 -22.24
C LEU A 57 4.59 -19.46 -20.81
N ARG A 58 5.76 -19.99 -20.44
CA ARG A 58 6.33 -19.90 -19.08
C ARG A 58 7.66 -19.15 -19.10
N LEU A 59 7.95 -18.44 -18.01
CA LEU A 59 9.24 -17.80 -17.79
C LEU A 59 10.30 -18.83 -17.36
N THR A 60 11.54 -18.62 -17.78
CA THR A 60 12.71 -19.31 -17.22
C THR A 60 13.08 -18.71 -15.85
N ALA A 61 14.10 -19.25 -15.19
CA ALA A 61 14.67 -18.63 -13.98
C ALA A 61 15.16 -17.20 -14.22
N ALA A 62 15.70 -16.92 -15.42
CA ALA A 62 16.10 -15.57 -15.81
C ALA A 62 14.89 -14.67 -16.10
N GLY A 63 13.87 -15.20 -16.78
CA GLY A 63 12.59 -14.50 -16.97
C GLY A 63 11.93 -14.11 -15.66
N MET A 64 11.92 -14.99 -14.66
CA MET A 64 11.39 -14.69 -13.32
C MET A 64 12.20 -13.61 -12.58
N ARG A 65 13.52 -13.52 -12.80
CA ARG A 65 14.33 -12.43 -12.25
C ARG A 65 13.98 -11.09 -12.90
N LEU A 66 13.76 -11.09 -14.21
CA LEU A 66 13.35 -9.89 -14.95
C LEU A 66 11.92 -9.44 -14.56
N LEU A 67 11.02 -10.40 -14.31
CA LEU A 67 9.68 -10.12 -13.79
C LEU A 67 9.75 -9.43 -12.42
N ARG A 68 10.54 -9.96 -11.48
CA ARG A 68 10.72 -9.30 -10.16
C ARG A 68 11.26 -7.88 -10.28
N LEU A 69 12.15 -7.63 -11.24
CA LEU A 69 12.62 -6.27 -11.52
C LEU A 69 11.49 -5.39 -12.07
N ALA A 70 10.66 -5.92 -12.99
CA ALA A 70 9.50 -5.22 -13.52
C ALA A 70 8.49 -4.87 -12.42
N ASP A 71 8.21 -5.79 -11.51
CA ASP A 71 7.28 -5.58 -10.39
C ASP A 71 7.78 -4.55 -9.38
N LYS A 72 9.10 -4.38 -9.26
CA LYS A 72 9.68 -3.33 -8.43
C LYS A 72 9.66 -1.97 -9.14
N ILE A 73 10.15 -1.91 -10.38
CA ILE A 73 10.48 -0.64 -11.04
C ILE A 73 9.30 0.00 -11.74
N LEU A 74 8.39 -0.78 -12.36
CA LEU A 74 7.26 -0.20 -13.08
C LEU A 74 6.33 0.62 -12.15
N PRO A 75 5.99 0.15 -10.93
CA PRO A 75 5.20 0.96 -10.00
C PRO A 75 5.86 2.27 -9.59
N GLU A 76 7.18 2.29 -9.38
CA GLU A 76 7.92 3.52 -9.06
C GLU A 76 7.82 4.55 -10.21
N VAL A 77 7.88 4.08 -11.46
CA VAL A 77 7.72 4.93 -12.65
C VAL A 77 6.28 5.40 -12.82
N ASP A 78 5.30 4.52 -12.60
CA ASP A 78 3.89 4.87 -12.72
C ASP A 78 3.50 5.90 -11.63
N ALA A 79 4.08 5.80 -10.42
CA ALA A 79 3.87 6.75 -9.34
C ALA A 79 4.33 8.17 -9.69
N ILE A 80 5.56 8.34 -10.20
CA ILE A 80 6.07 9.66 -10.58
C ILE A 80 5.32 10.24 -11.79
N GLN A 81 4.85 9.40 -12.71
CA GLN A 81 4.02 9.83 -13.83
C GLN A 81 2.67 10.36 -13.34
N ALA A 82 2.03 9.66 -12.41
CA ALA A 82 0.79 10.10 -11.77
C ALA A 82 0.99 11.41 -10.98
N GLU A 83 2.11 11.55 -10.27
CA GLU A 83 2.47 12.80 -9.57
C GLU A 83 2.59 13.97 -10.55
N PHE A 84 3.27 13.78 -11.69
CA PHE A 84 3.44 14.84 -12.69
C PHE A 84 2.12 15.24 -13.37
N GLU A 85 1.23 14.28 -13.60
CA GLU A 85 -0.14 14.55 -14.06
C GLU A 85 -0.93 15.32 -12.99
N GLY A 86 -0.75 14.95 -11.71
CA GLY A 86 -1.23 15.65 -10.52
C GLY A 86 -0.84 17.12 -10.46
N LEU A 87 0.46 17.39 -10.57
CA LEU A 87 1.03 18.73 -10.53
C LEU A 87 0.50 19.62 -11.67
N ARG A 88 0.20 19.05 -12.84
CA ARG A 88 -0.35 19.81 -13.98
C ARG A 88 -1.80 20.23 -13.80
N SER A 89 -2.59 19.52 -13.00
CA SER A 89 -4.03 19.80 -12.80
C SER A 89 -4.29 20.72 -11.59
N GLY A 90 -3.35 20.77 -10.63
CA GLY A 90 -3.47 21.54 -9.40
C GLY A 90 -4.57 21.05 -8.44
N LYS A 91 -5.19 19.90 -8.74
CA LYS A 91 -6.30 19.33 -7.96
C LYS A 91 -6.26 17.81 -7.85
N SER A 92 -5.34 17.13 -8.54
CA SER A 92 -5.22 15.67 -8.52
C SER A 92 -3.93 15.19 -7.86
N GLY A 93 -3.99 14.02 -7.24
CA GLY A 93 -2.89 13.43 -6.48
C GLY A 93 -3.38 12.25 -5.65
N ARG A 94 -2.47 11.60 -4.93
CA ARG A 94 -2.82 10.50 -4.03
C ARG A 94 -2.42 10.85 -2.61
N LEU A 95 -3.34 10.69 -1.67
CA LEU A 95 -3.11 10.88 -0.24
C LEU A 95 -3.06 9.52 0.44
N HIS A 96 -1.89 9.13 0.89
CA HIS A 96 -1.62 7.88 1.58
C HIS A 96 -1.71 8.09 3.08
N ILE A 97 -2.64 7.39 3.72
CA ILE A 97 -2.91 7.51 5.15
C ILE A 97 -2.62 6.17 5.84
N ALA A 98 -1.77 6.19 6.87
CA ALA A 98 -1.65 5.09 7.82
C ALA A 98 -2.43 5.43 9.11
N ILE A 99 -2.94 4.39 9.78
CA ILE A 99 -3.74 4.54 10.99
C ILE A 99 -3.20 3.54 12.03
N GLU A 100 -2.79 4.06 13.19
CA GLU A 100 -2.38 3.24 14.34
C GLU A 100 -3.52 3.07 15.37
N CYS A 101 -4.53 3.94 15.32
CA CYS A 101 -5.65 3.94 16.26
C CYS A 101 -6.92 3.31 15.66
N HIS A 102 -7.37 2.18 16.21
CA HIS A 102 -8.63 1.54 15.78
C HIS A 102 -9.86 2.41 16.02
N ALA A 103 -9.86 3.24 17.07
CA ALA A 103 -10.93 4.19 17.36
C ALA A 103 -11.09 5.27 16.27
N CYS A 104 -10.15 5.38 15.34
CA CYS A 104 -10.13 6.47 14.39
C CYS A 104 -11.06 6.30 13.19
N PHE A 105 -11.49 5.08 12.89
CA PHE A 105 -12.33 4.81 11.72
C PHE A 105 -13.70 5.51 11.78
N GLU A 106 -14.33 5.57 12.95
CA GLU A 106 -15.69 6.12 13.09
C GLU A 106 -15.78 7.60 12.70
N TRP A 107 -14.78 8.40 13.07
CA TRP A 107 -14.76 9.84 12.74
C TRP A 107 -14.05 10.13 11.43
N LEU A 108 -13.01 9.35 11.09
CA LEU A 108 -12.18 9.62 9.93
C LEU A 108 -12.94 9.39 8.63
N PHE A 109 -13.73 8.33 8.51
CA PHE A 109 -14.46 8.04 7.27
C PHE A 109 -15.47 9.13 6.90
N PRO A 110 -16.31 9.65 7.82
CA PRO A 110 -17.14 10.81 7.55
C PRO A 110 -16.36 12.07 7.14
N VAL A 111 -15.15 12.27 7.69
CA VAL A 111 -14.27 13.39 7.30
C VAL A 111 -13.75 13.18 5.87
N LEU A 112 -13.27 11.98 5.56
CA LEU A 112 -12.76 11.63 4.24
C LEU A 112 -13.84 11.70 3.15
N GLU A 113 -15.09 11.36 3.47
CA GLU A 113 -16.22 11.54 2.56
C GLU A 113 -16.40 13.01 2.17
N ARG A 114 -16.38 13.92 3.15
CA ARG A 114 -16.44 15.37 2.88
C ARG A 114 -15.20 15.88 2.14
N PHE A 115 -14.04 15.33 2.44
CA PHE A 115 -12.79 15.65 1.75
C PHE A 115 -12.89 15.29 0.26
N ARG A 116 -13.34 14.07 -0.07
CA ARG A 116 -13.51 13.61 -1.46
C ARG A 116 -14.52 14.45 -2.25
N GLN A 117 -15.55 14.99 -1.60
CA GLN A 117 -16.49 15.90 -2.26
C GLN A 117 -15.84 17.25 -2.61
N SER A 118 -14.93 17.72 -1.76
CA SER A 118 -14.22 19.00 -1.95
C SER A 118 -13.01 18.86 -2.89
N TRP A 119 -12.43 17.66 -2.95
CA TRP A 119 -11.23 17.29 -3.71
C TRP A 119 -11.46 16.00 -4.50
N PRO A 120 -12.35 16.01 -5.50
CA PRO A 120 -12.79 14.79 -6.20
C PRO A 120 -11.70 14.10 -7.00
N ASP A 121 -10.64 14.83 -7.37
CA ASP A 121 -9.53 14.30 -8.17
C ASP A 121 -8.37 13.77 -7.29
N VAL A 122 -8.52 13.79 -5.95
CA VAL A 122 -7.55 13.20 -5.01
C VAL A 122 -7.99 11.78 -4.66
N ASP A 123 -7.13 10.81 -4.99
CA ASP A 123 -7.31 9.42 -4.55
C ASP A 123 -6.82 9.27 -3.10
N VAL A 124 -7.65 8.70 -2.22
CA VAL A 124 -7.29 8.49 -0.81
C VAL A 124 -7.06 7.01 -0.59
N ASP A 125 -5.81 6.65 -0.27
CA ASP A 125 -5.40 5.27 0.02
C ASP A 125 -5.12 5.11 1.50
N ILE A 126 -5.95 4.33 2.19
CA ILE A 126 -5.72 3.96 3.59
C ILE A 126 -5.01 2.62 3.60
N ARG A 127 -3.81 2.58 4.19
CA ARG A 127 -2.97 1.38 4.27
C ARG A 127 -3.06 0.75 5.68
N PRO A 128 -4.05 -0.13 5.95
CA PRO A 128 -4.26 -0.73 7.27
C PRO A 128 -3.13 -1.68 7.70
N GLY A 129 -2.28 -2.14 6.77
CA GLY A 129 -1.18 -3.08 7.04
C GLY A 129 0.03 -2.48 7.74
N LEU A 130 0.03 -1.19 8.06
CA LEU A 130 1.17 -0.46 8.66
C LEU A 130 0.96 -0.14 10.15
N ALA A 131 -0.01 -0.73 10.85
CA ALA A 131 -0.32 -0.35 12.24
C ALA A 131 0.87 -0.45 13.23
N PHE A 132 1.90 -1.25 12.94
CA PHE A 132 3.12 -1.36 13.74
C PHE A 132 4.34 -0.63 13.14
N ASP A 133 4.21 -0.09 11.92
CA ASP A 133 5.30 0.55 11.15
C ASP A 133 4.87 1.90 10.54
N ALA A 134 3.82 2.55 11.08
CA ALA A 134 3.24 3.74 10.47
C ALA A 134 4.18 4.95 10.52
N LEU A 135 4.81 5.21 11.67
CA LEU A 135 5.79 6.30 11.81
C LEU A 135 7.07 6.04 10.99
N PRO A 136 7.67 4.83 11.00
CA PRO A 136 8.74 4.48 10.05
C PRO A 136 8.35 4.62 8.58
N ALA A 137 7.10 4.32 8.20
CA ALA A 137 6.61 4.51 6.84
C ALA A 137 6.48 6.01 6.49
N LEU A 138 6.08 6.85 7.46
CA LEU A 138 6.05 8.30 7.28
C LEU A 138 7.46 8.87 7.09
N GLU A 139 8.43 8.42 7.89
CA GLU A 139 9.84 8.85 7.76
C GLU A 139 10.45 8.46 6.40
N LYS A 140 10.02 7.34 5.82
CA LYS A 140 10.44 6.88 4.49
C LYS A 140 9.63 7.48 3.34
N GLU A 141 8.66 8.34 3.64
CA GLU A 141 7.72 8.92 2.66
C GLU A 141 6.87 7.86 1.93
N ASP A 142 6.69 6.67 2.54
CA ASP A 142 5.80 5.62 2.03
C ASP A 142 4.31 5.96 2.26
N VAL A 143 4.04 6.88 3.19
CA VAL A 143 2.73 7.48 3.49
C VAL A 143 2.87 8.98 3.74
N ASP A 144 1.79 9.74 3.54
CA ASP A 144 1.76 11.20 3.65
C ASP A 144 1.27 11.68 5.03
N LEU A 145 0.42 10.86 5.68
CA LEU A 145 -0.21 11.18 6.96
C LEU A 145 -0.33 9.93 7.83
N VAL A 146 -0.06 10.08 9.13
CA VAL A 146 -0.34 9.06 10.14
C VAL A 146 -1.39 9.59 11.11
N VAL A 147 -2.44 8.81 11.35
CA VAL A 147 -3.41 9.06 12.43
C VAL A 147 -3.06 8.15 13.60
N SER A 148 -2.62 8.75 14.72
CA SER A 148 -2.13 8.05 15.90
C SER A 148 -2.72 8.64 17.19
N SER A 149 -2.79 7.81 18.24
CA SER A 149 -3.22 8.20 19.60
C SER A 149 -2.06 8.63 20.49
N ASP A 150 -0.84 8.17 20.20
CA ASP A 150 0.30 8.24 21.11
C ASP A 150 1.43 9.07 20.46
N PRO A 151 1.46 10.39 20.67
CA PRO A 151 2.48 11.24 20.05
C PRO A 151 3.87 10.98 20.65
N GLU A 152 4.86 10.82 19.77
CA GLU A 152 6.27 10.65 20.13
C GLU A 152 7.09 11.88 19.73
N ASN A 153 8.21 12.13 20.41
CA ASN A 153 9.13 13.19 20.00
C ASN A 153 10.16 12.65 19.00
N LEU A 154 9.80 12.71 17.71
CA LEU A 154 10.60 12.18 16.61
C LEU A 154 11.12 13.32 15.71
N PRO A 155 12.43 13.40 15.43
CA PRO A 155 12.98 14.39 14.50
C PRO A 155 12.31 14.30 13.12
N GLY A 156 11.92 15.45 12.55
CA GLY A 156 11.31 15.51 11.22
C GLY A 156 9.81 15.18 11.17
N ILE A 157 9.22 14.69 12.27
CA ILE A 157 7.78 14.41 12.36
C ILE A 157 7.13 15.46 13.26
N THR A 158 5.99 16.00 12.81
CA THR A 158 5.17 16.93 13.60
C THR A 158 3.82 16.32 13.89
N PHE A 159 3.44 16.28 15.17
CA PHE A 159 2.11 15.85 15.60
C PHE A 159 1.18 17.05 15.70
N SER A 160 0.01 16.95 15.07
CA SER A 160 -1.06 17.93 15.18
C SER A 160 -2.20 17.35 16.01
N HIS A 161 -2.48 17.97 17.15
CA HIS A 161 -3.57 17.54 18.01
C HIS A 161 -4.92 17.84 17.36
N LEU A 162 -5.72 16.80 17.12
CA LEU A 162 -7.06 16.93 16.53
C LEU A 162 -8.13 17.13 17.61
N PHE A 163 -8.19 16.21 18.57
CA PHE A 163 -9.14 16.23 19.69
C PHE A 163 -8.78 15.13 20.70
N GLU A 164 -9.36 15.23 21.90
CA GLU A 164 -9.26 14.22 22.95
C GLU A 164 -10.39 13.21 22.83
N TYR A 165 -10.13 11.96 23.19
CA TYR A 165 -11.17 10.93 23.37
C TYR A 165 -10.97 10.22 24.70
N ALA A 166 -12.07 9.77 25.31
CA ALA A 166 -12.06 9.07 26.57
C ALA A 166 -12.36 7.57 26.34
N PRO A 167 -11.41 6.66 26.58
CA PRO A 167 -11.72 5.24 26.61
C PRO A 167 -12.67 4.96 27.78
N VAL A 168 -13.72 4.19 27.49
CA VAL A 168 -14.72 3.80 28.50
C VAL A 168 -14.66 2.31 28.77
N PHE A 169 -14.93 1.93 30.02
CA PHE A 169 -15.09 0.54 30.38
C PHE A 169 -16.42 0.00 29.86
N VAL A 170 -16.37 -1.11 29.14
CA VAL A 170 -17.55 -1.82 28.65
C VAL A 170 -17.55 -3.22 29.23
N ALA A 171 -18.65 -3.61 29.86
CA ALA A 171 -18.84 -4.93 30.44
C ALA A 171 -20.29 -5.40 30.33
N SER A 172 -20.51 -6.67 30.65
CA SER A 172 -21.86 -7.20 30.87
C SER A 172 -22.59 -6.38 31.94
N ALA A 173 -23.90 -6.20 31.76
CA ALA A 173 -24.76 -5.60 32.79
C ALA A 173 -24.75 -6.40 34.12
N HIS A 174 -24.27 -7.65 34.11
CA HIS A 174 -24.11 -8.49 35.29
C HIS A 174 -22.70 -8.46 35.90
N ASN A 175 -21.79 -7.64 35.35
CA ASN A 175 -20.45 -7.50 35.93
C ASN A 175 -20.57 -6.73 37.26
N PRO A 176 -19.92 -7.18 38.37
CA PRO A 176 -19.97 -6.48 39.65
C PRO A 176 -19.56 -5.00 39.59
N LEU A 177 -18.66 -4.64 38.66
CA LEU A 177 -18.21 -3.27 38.47
C LEU A 177 -19.29 -2.37 37.84
N ALA A 178 -20.35 -2.93 37.23
CA ALA A 178 -21.44 -2.16 36.65
C ALA A 178 -22.27 -1.38 37.70
N GLU A 179 -22.19 -1.76 38.98
CA GLU A 179 -22.87 -1.05 40.07
C GLU A 179 -22.11 0.20 40.55
N LYS A 180 -20.84 0.36 40.16
CA LYS A 180 -20.04 1.53 40.55
C LYS A 180 -20.36 2.72 39.65
N ALA A 181 -20.41 3.90 40.26
CA ALA A 181 -20.57 5.16 39.53
C ALA A 181 -19.33 5.55 38.69
N PHE A 182 -18.15 5.10 39.12
CA PHE A 182 -16.87 5.29 38.41
C PHE A 182 -15.95 4.11 38.69
N ILE A 183 -15.09 3.80 37.72
CA ILE A 183 -14.12 2.70 37.77
C ILE A 183 -12.72 3.29 37.95
N GLU A 184 -11.96 2.68 38.84
CA GLU A 184 -10.55 3.01 39.11
C GLU A 184 -9.64 1.89 38.58
N ALA A 185 -8.34 2.18 38.43
CA ALA A 185 -7.39 1.20 37.89
C ALA A 185 -7.32 -0.08 38.74
N GLU A 186 -7.45 0.06 40.07
CA GLU A 186 -7.42 -1.03 41.03
C GLU A 186 -8.59 -2.02 40.86
N ASP A 187 -9.73 -1.57 40.36
CA ASP A 187 -10.91 -2.42 40.16
C ASP A 187 -10.67 -3.55 39.15
N PHE A 188 -9.69 -3.37 38.25
CA PHE A 188 -9.36 -4.34 37.21
C PHE A 188 -8.44 -5.47 37.69
N ARG A 189 -7.89 -5.41 38.91
CA ARG A 189 -6.91 -6.39 39.40
C ARG A 189 -7.43 -7.84 39.38
N ASP A 190 -8.71 -8.00 39.66
CA ASP A 190 -9.38 -9.30 39.74
C ASP A 190 -10.29 -9.58 38.53
N GLN A 191 -10.21 -8.76 37.47
CA GLN A 191 -11.02 -8.90 36.27
C GLN A 191 -10.22 -9.51 35.12
N THR A 192 -10.88 -10.33 34.30
CA THR A 192 -10.35 -10.72 33.00
C THR A 192 -10.58 -9.58 32.02
N LEU A 193 -9.50 -8.96 31.54
CA LEU A 193 -9.56 -7.88 30.55
C LEU A 193 -9.41 -8.43 29.13
N ILE A 194 -10.32 -8.02 28.25
CA ILE A 194 -10.21 -8.24 26.80
C ILE A 194 -9.69 -6.94 26.21
N THR A 195 -8.47 -6.95 25.72
CA THR A 195 -7.77 -5.77 25.18
C THR A 195 -7.19 -6.08 23.81
N TYR A 196 -6.86 -5.04 23.06
CA TYR A 196 -6.04 -5.19 21.85
C TYR A 196 -4.62 -5.59 22.23
N PRO A 197 -3.89 -6.29 21.34
CA PRO A 197 -2.47 -6.55 21.56
C PRO A 197 -1.70 -5.23 21.54
N VAL A 198 -1.40 -4.69 22.72
CA VAL A 198 -0.53 -3.53 22.91
C VAL A 198 0.88 -4.02 23.20
N GLU A 199 1.87 -3.52 22.47
CA GLU A 199 3.27 -3.78 22.77
C GLU A 199 3.61 -3.23 24.16
N ARG A 200 4.24 -4.04 25.02
CA ARG A 200 4.54 -3.66 26.41
C ARG A 200 5.51 -2.47 26.55
N SER A 201 6.17 -2.09 25.46
CA SER A 201 7.11 -0.98 25.40
C SER A 201 6.45 0.37 25.14
N ARG A 202 5.15 0.39 24.79
CA ARG A 202 4.34 1.60 24.64
C ARG A 202 3.38 1.74 25.82
#